data_AF-A0A2N2F6B3-F1
#
_entry.id   AF-A0A2N2F6B3-F1
#
_cell.length_a   1.000
_cell.length_b   1.000
_cell.length_c   1.000
_cell.angle_alpha   90.00
_cell.angle_beta   90.00
_cell.angle_gamma   90.00
#
_symmetry.space_group_name_H-M   'P 1'
#
loop_
_entity.id
_entity.type
_entity.pdbx_description
1 polymer ?
#
loop_
_entity_poly.entity_id
_entity_poly.type
_entity_poly.pdbx_seq_one_letter_code
_entity_poly.pdbx_strand_id
1 'polypeptide(L)'
;MQQYKLHKKFFLYEKLCQKAGIDESQYSSIVYKRLEKIKNFDSLQADLKLSKSTLYRWKKSYKKHGLAGLEIESKRPNNVRKPEKTPALVREVLYLRRKKPLYGKAKLAVF
;
A
#
# COMPACT_ATOMS: atom_id res chain seq x y z
N MET A 1 0.56 42.48 9.25
CA MET A 1 0.90 41.87 7.94
C MET A 1 2.14 40.99 8.11
N GLN A 2 1.99 39.79 8.68
CA GLN A 2 3.13 38.87 8.83
C GLN A 2 3.37 38.13 7.53
N GLN A 3 4.51 38.43 6.90
CA GLN A 3 4.99 37.71 5.72
C GLN A 3 5.36 36.29 6.11
N TYR A 4 4.60 35.31 5.62
CA TYR A 4 4.96 33.91 5.79
C TYR A 4 6.19 33.62 4.92
N LYS A 5 7.33 33.43 5.59
CA LYS A 5 8.61 33.06 4.99
C LYS A 5 8.46 31.65 4.39
N LEU A 6 8.09 31.59 3.11
CA LEU A 6 8.05 30.34 2.34
C LEU A 6 9.42 29.66 2.46
N HIS A 7 9.42 28.52 3.16
CA HIS A 7 10.64 27.79 3.49
C HIS A 7 11.29 27.31 2.18
N LYS A 8 12.51 27.79 1.87
CA LYS A 8 13.35 27.47 0.69
C LYS A 8 13.45 25.97 0.32
N LYS A 9 13.06 25.07 1.22
CA LYS A 9 13.02 23.62 1.02
C LYS A 9 11.90 23.17 0.06
N PHE A 10 10.80 23.93 -0.04
CA PHE A 10 9.67 23.58 -0.91
C PHE A 10 10.01 23.76 -2.39
N PHE A 11 10.75 24.84 -2.70
CA PHE A 11 11.18 25.19 -4.07
C PHE A 11 12.15 24.18 -4.69
N LEU A 12 12.86 23.40 -3.86
CA LEU A 12 13.79 22.37 -4.34
C LEU A 12 13.07 21.10 -4.83
N TYR A 13 11.81 20.89 -4.46
CA TYR A 13 11.06 19.68 -4.83
C TYR A 13 10.42 19.78 -6.23
N GLU A 14 9.82 20.93 -6.58
CA GLU A 14 9.32 21.20 -7.94
C GLU A 14 10.40 21.03 -9.01
N LYS A 15 11.63 21.50 -8.71
CA LYS A 15 12.78 21.36 -9.62
C LYS A 15 13.28 19.93 -9.80
N LEU A 16 13.00 19.01 -8.85
CA LEU A 16 13.39 17.60 -8.98
C LEU A 16 12.40 16.81 -9.86
N CYS A 17 11.10 17.13 -9.78
CA CYS A 17 10.08 16.50 -10.62
C CYS A 17 10.24 16.89 -12.11
N GLN A 18 10.55 18.17 -12.42
CA GLN A 18 10.84 18.62 -13.78
C GLN A 18 12.12 17.99 -14.37
N LYS A 19 13.10 17.67 -13.51
CA LYS A 19 14.40 17.09 -13.91
C LYS A 19 14.36 15.58 -14.19
N ALA A 20 13.25 14.91 -13.85
CA ALA A 20 13.10 13.46 -13.95
C ALA A 20 12.33 12.98 -15.20
N GLY A 21 11.82 13.88 -16.05
CA GLY A 21 11.12 13.49 -17.29
C GLY A 21 9.85 12.65 -17.06
N ILE A 22 9.18 12.87 -15.94
CA ILE A 22 7.92 12.17 -15.62
C ILE A 22 6.79 12.94 -16.29
N ASP A 23 6.18 12.35 -17.33
CA ASP A 23 5.02 12.90 -18.03
C ASP A 23 3.79 12.93 -17.09
N GLU A 24 3.35 14.13 -16.70
CA GLU A 24 2.18 14.35 -15.83
C GLU A 24 0.86 13.86 -16.47
N SER A 25 0.86 13.52 -17.78
CA SER A 25 -0.33 13.06 -18.51
C SER A 25 -0.79 11.63 -18.16
N GLN A 26 0.04 10.84 -17.47
CA GLN A 26 -0.20 9.39 -17.28
C GLN A 26 -0.99 9.02 -16.01
N TYR A 27 -1.26 9.96 -15.10
CA TYR A 27 -1.85 9.65 -13.79
C TYR A 27 -3.38 9.63 -13.79
N SER A 28 -3.96 8.78 -12.93
CA SER A 28 -5.41 8.70 -12.80
C SER A 28 -6.01 10.00 -12.28
N SER A 29 -7.25 10.31 -12.67
CA SER A 29 -8.02 11.45 -12.13
C SER A 29 -8.10 11.46 -10.60
N ILE A 30 -7.91 10.31 -9.96
CA ILE A 30 -7.91 10.14 -8.51
C ILE A 30 -6.70 10.82 -7.86
N VAL A 31 -5.55 10.85 -8.52
CA VAL A 31 -4.33 11.52 -8.03
C VAL A 31 -4.59 13.00 -7.80
N TYR A 32 -5.16 13.67 -8.80
CA TYR A 32 -5.47 15.09 -8.72
C TYR A 32 -6.53 15.41 -7.65
N LYS A 33 -7.57 14.58 -7.54
CA LYS A 33 -8.56 14.68 -6.45
C LYS A 33 -7.92 14.53 -5.07
N ARG A 34 -6.95 13.63 -4.92
CA ARG A 34 -6.21 13.45 -3.65
C ARG A 34 -5.29 14.64 -3.37
N LEU A 35 -4.62 15.16 -4.39
CA LEU A 35 -3.75 16.33 -4.28
C LEU A 35 -4.54 17.56 -3.82
N GLU A 36 -5.70 17.80 -4.42
CA GLU A 36 -6.61 18.87 -4.03
C GLU A 36 -6.98 18.78 -2.55
N LYS A 37 -7.33 17.58 -2.08
CA LYS A 37 -7.64 17.32 -0.66
C LYS A 37 -6.45 17.55 0.27
N ILE A 38 -5.23 17.27 -0.16
CA ILE A 38 -4.01 17.54 0.62
C ILE A 38 -3.77 19.04 0.72
N LYS A 39 -3.92 19.79 -0.38
CA LYS A 39 -3.78 21.25 -0.40
C LYS A 39 -4.80 21.93 0.50
N ASN A 40 -6.02 21.40 0.51
CA ASN A 40 -7.16 21.91 1.26
C ASN A 40 -7.16 21.47 2.74
N PHE A 41 -6.20 20.67 3.19
CA PHE A 41 -6.21 20.09 4.54
C PHE A 41 -6.14 21.12 5.67
N ASP A 42 -5.38 22.19 5.47
CA ASP A 42 -5.15 23.21 6.50
C ASP A 42 -6.35 24.17 6.62
N SER A 43 -7.17 24.30 5.58
CA SER A 43 -8.34 25.20 5.53
C SER A 43 -9.70 24.51 5.72
N LEU A 44 -9.83 23.22 5.36
CA LEU A 44 -11.10 22.48 5.28
C LEU A 44 -11.17 21.30 6.26
N GLN A 45 -10.63 21.46 7.47
CA GLN A 45 -10.55 20.38 8.47
C GLN A 45 -11.93 19.80 8.87
N ALA A 46 -13.03 20.52 8.64
CA ALA A 46 -14.39 20.11 9.01
C ALA A 46 -15.14 19.28 7.93
N ASP A 47 -14.93 19.53 6.63
CA ASP A 47 -15.85 19.03 5.58
C ASP A 47 -15.31 17.84 4.77
N LEU A 48 -14.07 17.43 5.03
CA LEU A 48 -13.51 16.25 4.41
C LEU A 48 -14.08 15.00 5.09
N LYS A 49 -14.93 14.24 4.38
CA LYS A 49 -15.39 12.87 4.75
C LYS A 49 -14.24 11.84 4.78
N LEU A 50 -13.07 12.19 5.27
CA LEU A 50 -11.86 11.40 5.33
C LEU A 50 -11.24 11.51 6.72
N SER A 51 -10.73 10.40 7.23
CA SER A 51 -9.97 10.42 8.48
C SER A 51 -8.67 11.22 8.32
N LYS A 52 -8.29 11.99 9.36
CA LYS A 52 -7.01 12.70 9.42
C LYS A 52 -5.83 11.79 9.12
N SER A 53 -5.87 10.53 9.60
CA SER A 53 -4.81 9.54 9.36
C SER A 53 -4.59 9.24 7.88
N THR A 54 -5.66 9.25 7.07
CA THR A 54 -5.56 9.06 5.61
C THR A 54 -4.86 10.22 4.94
N LEU A 55 -5.22 11.45 5.32
CA LEU A 55 -4.58 12.66 4.79
C LEU A 55 -3.10 12.73 5.17
N TYR A 56 -2.75 12.39 6.41
CA TYR A 56 -1.34 12.31 6.81
C TYR A 56 -0.55 11.24 6.03
N ARG A 57 -1.12 10.05 5.80
CA ARG A 57 -0.48 9.02 4.96
C ARG A 57 -0.25 9.52 3.54
N TRP A 58 -1.23 10.18 2.94
CA TRP A 58 -1.11 10.75 1.60
C TRP A 58 -0.08 11.89 1.55
N LYS A 59 -0.08 12.81 2.51
CA LYS A 59 0.91 13.89 2.62
C LYS A 59 2.34 13.33 2.73
N LYS A 60 2.52 12.27 3.52
CA LYS A 60 3.81 11.56 3.65
C LYS A 60 4.21 10.89 2.33
N SER A 61 3.29 10.22 1.65
CA SER A 61 3.54 9.56 0.37
C SER A 61 3.91 10.56 -0.72
N TYR A 62 3.14 11.66 -0.83
CA TYR A 62 3.39 12.74 -1.77
C TYR A 62 4.76 13.39 -1.55
N LYS A 63 5.17 13.63 -0.30
CA LYS A 63 6.50 14.16 0.01
C LYS A 63 7.64 13.22 -0.41
N LYS A 64 7.40 11.90 -0.43
CA LYS A 64 8.42 10.90 -0.74
C LYS A 64 8.47 10.55 -2.23
N HIS A 65 7.32 10.51 -2.90
CA HIS A 65 7.15 9.94 -4.24
C HIS A 65 6.41 10.87 -5.23
N GLY A 66 6.02 12.07 -4.82
CA GLY A 66 5.29 13.03 -5.66
C GLY A 66 3.90 12.55 -6.03
N LEU A 67 3.46 12.85 -7.25
CA LEU A 67 2.14 12.44 -7.76
C LEU A 67 1.96 10.92 -7.79
N ALA A 68 3.02 10.17 -8.10
CA ALA A 68 3.01 8.71 -8.08
C ALA A 68 2.58 8.14 -6.71
N GLY A 69 3.00 8.78 -5.62
CA GLY A 69 2.64 8.36 -4.26
C GLY A 69 1.15 8.55 -3.91
N LEU A 70 0.39 9.25 -4.75
CA LEU A 70 -1.05 9.45 -4.61
C LEU A 70 -1.87 8.56 -5.53
N GLU A 71 -1.24 7.74 -6.36
CA GLU A 71 -1.93 6.78 -7.22
C GLU A 71 -2.58 5.66 -6.40
N ILE A 72 -3.53 4.92 -6.98
CA ILE A 72 -4.04 3.71 -6.33
C ILE A 72 -3.07 2.57 -6.60
N GLU A 73 -2.30 2.21 -5.58
CA GLU A 73 -1.52 0.98 -5.63
C GLU A 73 -2.40 -0.26 -5.41
N SER A 74 -1.97 -1.37 -6.01
CA SER A 74 -2.55 -2.68 -5.73
C SER A 74 -2.43 -2.99 -4.25
N LYS A 75 -3.55 -3.35 -3.62
CA LYS A 75 -3.57 -3.86 -2.24
C LYS A 75 -3.25 -5.36 -2.17
N ARG A 76 -3.05 -6.02 -3.32
CA ARG A 76 -2.78 -7.45 -3.38
C ARG A 76 -1.38 -7.72 -2.80
N PRO A 77 -1.24 -8.65 -1.84
CA PRO A 77 0.08 -9.05 -1.37
C PRO A 77 0.95 -9.56 -2.51
N ASN A 78 2.23 -9.16 -2.51
CA ASN A 78 3.19 -9.63 -3.51
C ASN A 78 3.45 -11.14 -3.40
N ASN A 79 3.35 -11.69 -2.17
CA ASN A 79 3.50 -13.11 -1.93
C ASN A 79 2.21 -13.67 -1.31
N VAL A 80 1.52 -14.53 -2.07
CA VAL A 80 0.35 -15.27 -1.60
C VAL A 80 0.77 -16.65 -1.12
N ARG A 81 0.13 -17.15 -0.06
CA ARG A 81 0.39 -18.50 0.46
C ARG A 81 0.17 -19.53 -0.66
N LYS A 82 1.23 -20.28 -1.00
CA LYS A 82 1.15 -21.42 -1.91
C LYS A 82 0.98 -22.72 -1.09
N PRO A 83 0.22 -23.71 -1.58
CA PRO A 83 0.16 -25.01 -0.91
C PRO A 83 1.55 -25.68 -0.99
N GLU A 84 2.15 -25.96 0.16
CA GLU A 84 3.45 -26.66 0.24
C GLU A 84 3.32 -28.17 0.06
N LYS A 85 2.11 -28.71 0.20
CA LYS A 85 1.82 -30.15 0.14
C LYS A 85 1.00 -30.47 -1.09
N THR A 86 1.35 -31.54 -1.79
CA THR A 86 0.60 -32.00 -2.95
C THR A 86 -0.77 -32.53 -2.52
N PRO A 87 -1.82 -32.41 -3.36
CA PRO A 87 -3.14 -32.95 -3.04
C PRO A 87 -3.13 -34.45 -2.75
N ALA A 88 -2.27 -35.21 -3.44
CA ALA A 88 -2.09 -36.64 -3.20
C ALA A 88 -1.60 -36.92 -1.77
N LEU A 89 -0.57 -36.19 -1.31
CA LEU A 89 -0.05 -36.32 0.04
C LEU A 89 -1.10 -35.99 1.11
N VAL A 90 -1.93 -34.97 0.86
CA VAL A 90 -3.03 -34.60 1.77
C VAL A 90 -4.05 -35.74 1.87
N ARG A 91 -4.41 -36.38 0.75
CA ARG A 91 -5.33 -37.52 0.74
C ARG A 91 -4.75 -38.73 1.46
N GLU A 92 -3.46 -39.01 1.28
CA GLU A 92 -2.79 -40.14 1.93
C GLU A 92 -2.74 -39.95 3.45
N VAL A 93 -2.31 -38.77 3.90
CA VAL A 93 -2.31 -38.43 5.34
C VAL A 93 -3.73 -38.51 5.92
N LEU A 94 -4.75 -38.07 5.17
CA LEU A 94 -6.15 -38.17 5.59
C LEU A 94 -6.60 -39.64 5.70
N TYR A 95 -6.25 -40.48 4.73
CA TYR A 95 -6.54 -41.92 4.76
C TYR A 95 -5.90 -42.59 5.98
N LEU A 96 -4.61 -42.36 6.22
CA LEU A 96 -3.88 -42.90 7.36
C LEU A 96 -4.48 -42.46 8.70
N ARG A 97 -4.86 -41.18 8.84
CA ARG A 97 -5.51 -40.67 10.06
C ARG A 97 -6.87 -41.29 10.32
N ARG A 98 -7.66 -41.57 9.27
CA ARG A 98 -8.94 -42.27 9.42
C ARG A 98 -8.75 -43.73 9.83
N LYS A 99 -7.77 -44.42 9.24
CA LYS A 99 -7.47 -45.83 9.53
C LYS A 99 -6.79 -46.03 10.90
N LYS A 100 -5.97 -45.07 11.34
CA LYS A 100 -5.14 -45.14 12.55
C LYS A 100 -5.20 -43.81 13.33
N PRO A 101 -6.28 -43.53 14.07
CA PRO A 101 -6.50 -42.25 14.73
C PRO A 101 -5.48 -41.91 15.82
N LEU A 102 -4.89 -42.93 16.45
CA LEU A 102 -3.87 -42.78 17.50
C LEU A 102 -2.47 -42.43 16.96
N TYR A 103 -2.27 -42.39 15.64
CA TYR A 103 -0.96 -42.09 15.07
C TYR A 103 -0.68 -40.59 15.13
N GLY A 104 0.29 -40.23 15.96
CA GLY A 104 0.84 -38.88 15.99
C GLY A 104 1.60 -38.52 14.72
N LYS A 105 1.90 -37.23 14.55
CA LYS A 105 2.60 -36.69 13.36
C LYS A 105 3.90 -37.43 13.02
N ALA A 106 4.68 -37.81 14.03
CA ALA A 106 5.97 -38.46 13.84
C ALA A 106 5.81 -39.87 13.25
N LYS A 107 4.76 -40.58 13.66
CA LYS A 107 4.45 -41.91 13.13
C LYS A 107 3.94 -41.81 11.69
N LEU A 108 3.09 -40.83 11.39
CA LEU A 108 2.61 -40.58 10.01
C LEU A 108 3.71 -40.16 9.04
N ALA A 109 4.86 -39.67 9.52
CA ALA A 109 5.97 -39.25 8.66
C ALA A 109 6.88 -40.40 8.22
N VAL A 110 6.76 -41.57 8.84
CA VAL A 110 7.57 -42.78 8.55
C VAL A 110 6.82 -43.74 7.62
N PHE A 111 5.50 -43.58 7.48
CA PHE A 111 4.65 -44.32 6.55
C PHE A 111 4.68 -43.66 5.17
#